data_AF-A0AAN9E7L8-F1
#
_entry.id   AF-A0AAN9E7L8-F1
#
_cell.length_a   1.000
_cell.length_b   1.000
_cell.length_c   1.000
_cell.angle_alpha   90.00
_cell.angle_beta   90.00
_cell.angle_gamma   90.00
#
_symmetry.space_group_name_H-M   'P 1'
#
loop_
_entity.id
_entity.type
_entity.pdbx_description
1 polymer ?
#
loop_
_entity_poly.entity_id
_entity_poly.type
_entity_poly.pdbx_seq_one_letter_code
_entity_poly.pdbx_strand_id
1 'polypeptide(L)'
;MLGVDFKVKYVMMGGKKLKLAIWDTVYDVTRRETFTNLSEIWAKEVDLYSTNPDCIKMLVGNKVDKEADRVVTKKEAINFARECGCLFIECSAKTRVNVQQCFEELVLKVLDTPNVLARALRA
;
A
#
# COMPACT_ATOMS: atom_id res chain seq x y z
N MET A 1 -5.33 -20.07 -3.44
CA MET A 1 -4.32 -19.03 -3.72
C MET A 1 -4.79 -17.73 -3.11
N LEU A 2 -4.02 -17.16 -2.18
CA LEU A 2 -4.23 -15.79 -1.74
C LEU A 2 -3.88 -14.90 -2.93
N GLY A 3 -4.90 -14.42 -3.64
CA GLY A 3 -4.76 -13.62 -4.84
C GLY A 3 -4.15 -12.28 -4.50
N VAL A 4 -2.87 -12.11 -4.84
CA VAL A 4 -2.20 -10.82 -4.90
C VAL A 4 -2.35 -10.36 -6.36
N ASP A 5 -3.33 -9.49 -6.62
CA ASP A 5 -3.62 -8.80 -7.89
C ASP A 5 -2.78 -7.52 -8.03
N PHE A 6 -1.48 -7.68 -8.30
CA PHE A 6 -0.54 -6.58 -8.48
C PHE A 6 -1.07 -5.58 -9.53
N LYS A 7 -1.40 -4.34 -9.10
CA LYS A 7 -1.88 -3.29 -10.00
C LYS A 7 -0.86 -2.20 -10.18
N VAL A 8 -0.43 -2.04 -11.41
CA VAL A 8 0.32 -0.87 -11.85
C VAL A 8 -0.65 0.18 -12.36
N LYS A 9 -0.61 1.37 -11.77
CA LYS A 9 -1.28 2.55 -12.31
C LYS A 9 -0.25 3.59 -12.69
N TYR A 10 -0.49 4.28 -13.80
CA TYR A 10 0.35 5.39 -14.20
C TYR A 10 -0.33 6.70 -13.83
N VAL A 11 0.42 7.62 -13.22
CA VAL A 11 -0.07 8.95 -12.85
C VAL A 11 0.81 9.99 -13.53
N MET A 12 0.18 11.02 -14.11
CA MET A 12 0.87 12.16 -14.70
C MET A 12 1.09 13.23 -13.62
N MET A 13 2.34 13.58 -13.35
CA MET A 13 2.75 14.58 -12.36
C MET A 13 3.86 15.45 -12.94
N GLY A 14 3.65 16.77 -12.98
CA GLY A 14 4.64 17.72 -13.52
C GLY A 14 5.05 17.43 -14.97
N GLY A 15 4.13 16.91 -15.79
CA GLY A 15 4.41 16.51 -17.17
C GLY A 15 5.05 15.11 -17.33
N LYS A 16 5.31 14.37 -16.24
CA LYS A 16 5.95 13.05 -16.29
C LYS A 16 5.03 11.93 -15.82
N LYS A 17 5.20 10.76 -16.44
CA LYS A 17 4.44 9.56 -16.17
C LYS A 17 5.12 8.73 -15.07
N LEU A 18 4.58 8.78 -13.86
CA LEU A 18 5.03 7.96 -12.74
C LEU A 18 4.35 6.60 -12.77
N LYS A 19 5.13 5.53 -12.57
CA LYS A 19 4.63 4.17 -12.39
C LYS A 19 4.36 3.93 -10.91
N LEU A 20 3.09 3.89 -10.51
CA LEU A 20 2.69 3.46 -9.18
C LEU A 20 2.48 1.95 -9.22
N ALA A 21 3.32 1.22 -8.50
CA ALA A 21 3.13 -0.20 -8.25
C ALA A 21 2.36 -0.34 -6.94
N ILE A 22 1.08 -0.69 -7.03
CA ILE A 22 0.28 -0.99 -5.86
C ILE A 22 0.33 -2.49 -5.68
N TRP A 23 0.99 -2.87 -4.59
CA TRP A 23 0.91 -4.20 -4.05
C TRP A 23 -0.43 -4.28 -3.36
N ASP A 24 -1.40 -4.86 -4.06
CA ASP A 24 -2.72 -5.16 -3.54
C ASP A 24 -2.67 -6.40 -2.62
N THR A 25 -1.52 -6.68 -2.01
CA THR A 25 -1.39 -7.62 -0.90
C THR A 25 -2.17 -7.00 0.28
N VAL A 26 -3.48 -6.93 0.08
CA VAL A 26 -4.46 -6.31 0.91
C VAL A 26 -4.81 -7.43 1.87
N TYR A 27 -4.40 -7.29 3.13
CA TYR A 27 -4.94 -8.23 4.10
C TYR A 27 -6.43 -7.95 4.21
N ASP A 28 -7.17 -9.02 4.38
CA ASP A 28 -8.58 -8.97 4.65
C ASP A 28 -8.77 -8.76 6.15
N VAL A 29 -9.43 -7.67 6.55
CA VAL A 29 -9.64 -7.37 7.99
C VAL A 29 -10.43 -8.48 8.70
N THR A 30 -11.14 -9.33 7.95
CA THR A 30 -11.90 -10.48 8.47
C THR A 30 -11.14 -11.80 8.40
N ARG A 31 -9.88 -11.83 7.94
CA ARG A 31 -9.07 -13.06 7.87
C ARG A 31 -7.65 -12.82 8.39
N ARG A 32 -7.43 -13.16 9.66
CA ARG A 32 -6.16 -13.02 10.38
C ARG A 32 -4.97 -13.62 9.61
N GLU A 33 -5.15 -14.81 9.03
CA GLU A 33 -4.10 -15.49 8.27
C GLU A 33 -3.52 -14.63 7.14
N THR A 34 -4.35 -13.83 6.48
CA THR A 34 -3.88 -12.92 5.41
C THR A 34 -2.95 -11.84 5.94
N PHE A 35 -3.17 -11.37 7.16
CA PHE A 35 -2.29 -10.40 7.83
C PHE A 35 -1.01 -11.06 8.34
N THR A 36 -1.08 -12.26 8.89
CA THR A 36 0.11 -13.02 9.31
C THR A 36 1.02 -13.34 8.13
N ASN A 37 0.44 -13.82 7.01
CA ASN A 37 1.21 -14.13 5.81
C ASN A 37 1.87 -12.88 5.21
N LEU A 38 1.22 -11.71 5.30
CA LEU A 38 1.86 -10.45 4.93
C LEU A 38 3.12 -10.21 5.75
N SER A 39 3.09 -10.40 7.07
CA SER A 39 4.27 -10.18 7.91
C SER A 39 5.47 -11.05 7.49
N GLU A 40 5.22 -12.29 7.08
CA GLU A 40 6.26 -13.21 6.60
C GLU A 40 6.77 -12.86 5.20
N ILE A 41 5.88 -12.42 4.31
CA ILE A 41 6.23 -12.01 2.94
C ILE A 41 6.97 -10.67 2.96
N TRP A 42 6.50 -9.70 3.75
CA TRP A 42 7.13 -8.40 3.93
C TRP A 42 8.59 -8.52 4.35
N ALA A 43 8.88 -9.42 5.30
CA ALA A 43 10.25 -9.70 5.73
C ALA A 43 11.14 -10.19 4.58
N LYS A 44 10.58 -10.89 3.58
CA LYS A 44 11.33 -11.43 2.43
C LYS A 44 11.41 -10.45 1.26
N GLU A 45 10.32 -9.78 0.91
CA GLU A 45 10.22 -8.91 -0.25
C GLU A 45 10.88 -7.55 -0.03
N VAL A 46 10.89 -7.03 1.20
CA VAL A 46 11.64 -5.81 1.53
C VAL A 46 13.12 -6.01 1.29
N ASP A 47 13.69 -7.15 1.68
CA ASP A 47 15.11 -7.41 1.45
C ASP A 47 15.42 -7.70 -0.03
N LEU A 48 14.50 -8.34 -0.76
CA LEU A 48 14.75 -8.76 -2.14
C LEU A 48 14.57 -7.63 -3.19
N TYR A 49 13.60 -6.75 -3.00
CA TYR A 49 13.20 -5.74 -4.01
C TYR A 49 13.48 -4.30 -3.59
N SER A 50 13.87 -4.04 -2.34
CA SER A 50 14.11 -2.69 -1.83
C SER A 50 15.53 -2.19 -2.10
N THR A 51 16.15 -2.61 -3.20
CA THR A 51 17.38 -1.99 -3.75
C THR A 51 17.14 -0.55 -4.22
N ASN A 52 15.87 -0.15 -4.37
CA ASN A 52 15.49 1.24 -4.60
C ASN A 52 14.99 1.90 -3.30
N PRO A 53 15.80 2.73 -2.61
CA PRO A 53 15.40 3.42 -1.39
C PRO A 53 14.27 4.44 -1.62
N ASP A 54 13.98 4.79 -2.88
CA ASP A 54 12.95 5.74 -3.28
C ASP A 54 11.56 5.09 -3.50
N CYS A 55 11.40 3.80 -3.19
CA CYS A 55 10.13 3.09 -3.38
C CYS A 55 9.13 3.43 -2.27
N ILE A 56 8.01 4.06 -2.63
CA ILE A 56 6.91 4.33 -1.71
C ILE A 56 6.04 3.09 -1.57
N LYS A 57 5.84 2.67 -0.33
CA LYS A 57 5.13 1.44 0.04
C LYS A 57 3.87 1.78 0.83
N MET A 58 2.81 0.99 0.67
CA MET A 58 1.57 1.16 1.41
C MET A 58 0.95 -0.19 1.76
N LEU A 59 0.61 -0.38 3.03
CA LEU A 59 -0.23 -1.45 3.52
C LEU A 59 -1.70 -1.07 3.39
N VAL A 60 -2.49 -1.97 2.80
CA VAL A 60 -3.94 -1.77 2.64
C VAL A 60 -4.69 -2.85 3.42
N GLY A 61 -5.66 -2.46 4.25
CA GLY A 61 -6.62 -3.38 4.89
C GLY A 61 -7.96 -3.38 4.16
N ASN A 62 -8.36 -4.48 3.53
CA ASN A 62 -9.58 -4.56 2.72
C ASN A 62 -10.79 -5.01 3.54
N LYS A 63 -11.96 -4.90 2.91
CA LYS A 63 -13.24 -5.43 3.39
C LYS A 63 -13.72 -4.81 4.69
N VAL A 64 -13.41 -3.53 4.91
CA VAL A 64 -13.97 -2.77 6.05
C VAL A 64 -15.49 -2.68 6.04
N ASP A 65 -16.15 -3.01 4.92
CA ASP A 65 -17.60 -3.19 4.87
C ASP A 65 -18.12 -4.34 5.75
N LYS A 66 -17.22 -5.21 6.24
CA LYS A 66 -17.52 -6.34 7.12
C LYS A 66 -16.99 -6.11 8.55
N GLU A 67 -17.27 -4.95 9.12
CA GLU A 67 -16.75 -4.58 10.45
C GLU A 67 -17.14 -5.58 11.55
N ALA A 68 -18.33 -6.19 11.46
CA ALA A 68 -18.79 -7.21 12.41
C ALA A 68 -17.93 -8.49 12.40
N ASP A 69 -17.27 -8.79 11.29
CA ASP A 69 -16.41 -9.97 11.12
C ASP A 69 -14.92 -9.62 11.33
N ARG A 70 -14.60 -8.41 11.80
CA ARG A 70 -13.21 -7.94 11.94
C ARG A 70 -12.45 -8.80 12.96
N VAL A 71 -11.32 -9.34 12.51
CA VAL A 71 -10.37 -10.09 13.34
C VAL A 71 -8.96 -9.49 13.35
N VAL A 72 -8.73 -8.49 12.49
CA VAL A 72 -7.52 -7.65 12.49
C VAL A 72 -7.92 -6.22 12.82
N THR A 73 -7.46 -5.77 13.98
CA THR A 73 -7.70 -4.43 14.50
C THR A 73 -6.96 -3.38 13.67
N LYS A 74 -7.54 -2.19 13.59
CA LYS A 74 -6.86 -1.07 12.93
C LYS A 74 -5.53 -0.72 13.61
N LYS A 75 -5.47 -0.83 14.94
CA LYS A 75 -4.28 -0.49 15.74
C LYS A 75 -3.10 -1.40 15.42
N GLU A 76 -3.30 -2.71 15.33
CA GLU A 76 -2.20 -3.64 15.02
C GLU A 76 -1.68 -3.44 13.60
N ALA A 77 -2.56 -3.19 12.63
CA ALA A 77 -2.16 -2.93 11.26
C ALA A 77 -1.41 -1.60 11.09
N ILE A 78 -1.81 -0.55 11.83
CA ILE A 78 -1.07 0.73 11.88
C ILE A 78 0.34 0.51 12.44
N ASN A 79 0.46 -0.24 13.53
CA ASN A 79 1.76 -0.50 14.14
C ASN A 79 2.67 -1.28 13.19
N PHE A 80 2.15 -2.34 12.56
CA PHE A 80 2.87 -3.11 11.57
C PHE A 80 3.31 -2.24 10.37
N ALA A 81 2.44 -1.37 9.86
CA ALA A 81 2.80 -0.47 8.77
C ALA A 81 3.95 0.49 9.15
N ARG A 82 3.94 1.01 10.38
CA ARG A 82 5.03 1.85 10.90
C ARG A 82 6.34 1.09 11.00
N GLU A 83 6.31 -0.14 11.51
CA GLU A 83 7.48 -1.02 11.62
C GLU A 83 8.08 -1.34 10.23
N CYS A 84 7.22 -1.55 9.23
CA CYS A 84 7.64 -1.76 7.85
C CYS A 84 8.02 -0.47 7.09
N GLY A 85 7.85 0.71 7.69
CA GLY A 85 8.10 1.98 7.03
C GLY A 85 7.18 2.24 5.83
N CYS A 86 5.95 1.73 5.86
CA CYS A 86 4.96 1.91 4.80
C CYS A 86 3.77 2.78 5.24
N LEU A 87 3.12 3.41 4.27
CA LEU A 87 1.83 4.08 4.48
C LEU A 87 0.76 3.06 4.87
N PHE A 88 -0.34 3.51 5.47
CA PHE A 88 -1.44 2.64 5.83
C PHE A 88 -2.79 3.25 5.46
N ILE A 89 -3.66 2.44 4.86
CA ILE A 89 -5.06 2.79 4.65
C ILE A 89 -5.94 1.56 4.76
N GLU A 90 -7.16 1.72 5.25
CA GLU A 90 -8.18 0.67 5.13
C GLU A 90 -9.19 1.05 4.06
N CYS A 91 -9.67 0.08 3.30
CA CYS A 91 -10.60 0.30 2.20
C CYS A 91 -11.61 -0.84 2.08
N SER A 92 -12.62 -0.62 1.25
CA SER A 92 -13.51 -1.68 0.78
C SER A 92 -13.59 -1.59 -0.73
N ALA A 93 -13.00 -2.56 -1.42
CA ALA A 93 -13.15 -2.68 -2.87
C ALA A 93 -14.62 -2.85 -3.29
N LYS A 94 -15.44 -3.47 -2.44
CA LYS A 94 -16.87 -3.72 -2.70
C LYS A 94 -17.70 -2.44 -2.66
N THR A 95 -17.53 -1.63 -1.61
CA THR A 95 -18.29 -0.38 -1.42
C THR A 95 -17.58 0.84 -1.98
N ARG A 96 -16.35 0.67 -2.47
CA ARG A 96 -15.43 1.69 -2.97
C ARG A 96 -14.94 2.68 -1.91
N VAL A 97 -15.23 2.45 -0.63
CA VAL A 97 -14.72 3.25 0.48
C VAL A 97 -13.19 3.25 0.48
N ASN A 98 -12.61 4.46 0.53
CA ASN A 98 -11.17 4.75 0.58
C ASN A 98 -10.33 4.18 -0.58
N VAL A 99 -10.94 3.62 -1.62
CA VAL A 99 -10.23 3.11 -2.79
C VAL A 99 -9.56 4.26 -3.54
N GLN A 100 -10.24 5.40 -3.69
CA GLN A 100 -9.69 6.57 -4.36
C GLN A 100 -8.62 7.27 -3.49
N GLN A 101 -8.88 7.41 -2.19
CA GLN A 101 -7.94 8.02 -1.24
C GLN A 101 -6.61 7.26 -1.15
N CYS A 102 -6.65 5.93 -1.28
CA CYS A 102 -5.46 5.09 -1.40
C CYS A 102 -4.52 5.57 -2.53
N PHE A 103 -5.04 5.94 -3.69
CA PHE A 103 -4.23 6.50 -4.77
C PHE A 103 -3.76 7.93 -4.48
N GLU A 104 -4.62 8.76 -3.91
CA GLU A 104 -4.31 10.16 -3.60
C GLU A 104 -3.19 10.28 -2.56
N GLU A 105 -3.22 9.47 -1.50
CA GLU A 105 -2.19 9.42 -0.45
C GLU A 105 -0.83 8.98 -1.02
N LEU A 106 -0.82 7.95 -1.88
CA LEU A 106 0.41 7.52 -2.56
C LEU A 106 1.00 8.66 -3.40
N VAL A 107 0.16 9.35 -4.16
CA VAL A 107 0.55 10.46 -5.03
C VAL A 107 1.08 11.65 -4.22
N LEU A 108 0.38 12.03 -3.16
CA LEU A 108 0.82 13.09 -2.24
C LEU A 108 2.16 12.73 -1.61
N LYS A 109 2.38 11.47 -1.23
CA LYS A 109 3.66 11.06 -0.68
C LYS A 109 4.80 11.11 -1.69
N VAL A 110 4.54 10.84 -2.98
CA VAL A 110 5.51 11.07 -4.05
C VAL A 110 5.89 12.56 -4.13
N LEU A 111 4.90 13.45 -4.10
CA LEU A 111 5.13 14.90 -4.17
C LEU A 111 5.90 15.43 -2.94
N ASP A 112 5.60 14.90 -1.76
CA ASP A 112 6.23 15.25 -0.48
C ASP A 112 7.65 14.67 -0.34
N THR A 113 8.10 13.82 -1.26
CA THR A 113 9.46 13.25 -1.25
C THR A 113 10.32 13.98 -2.28
N PRO A 114 11.13 14.99 -1.89
CA PRO A 114 11.79 15.89 -2.84
C PRO A 114 12.78 15.19 -3.76
N ASN A 115 13.39 14.08 -3.31
CA ASN A 115 14.31 13.28 -4.12
C ASN A 115 13.56 12.52 -5.24
N VAL A 116 12.38 11.98 -4.94
CA VAL A 116 11.52 11.32 -5.92
C VAL A 116 10.99 12.35 -6.91
N LEU A 117 10.52 13.50 -6.41
CA LEU A 117 10.04 14.60 -7.23
C LEU A 117 11.16 15.20 -8.10
N ALA A 118 12.36 15.40 -7.56
CA ALA A 118 13.49 15.94 -8.32
C ALA A 118 13.94 15.00 -9.45
N ARG A 119 13.99 13.67 -9.21
CA ARG A 119 14.22 12.69 -10.29
C ARG A 119 13.08 12.69 -11.30
N ALA A 120 11.85 12.72 -10.81
CA ALA A 120 10.66 12.82 -11.65
C ALA A 120 10.61 14.13 -12.46
N LEU A 121 11.28 15.21 -12.06
CA LEU A 121 11.30 16.48 -12.81
C LEU A 121 12.58 16.70 -13.63
N ARG A 122 13.72 16.06 -13.29
CA ARG A 122 15.02 16.29 -13.96
C ARG A 122 15.38 15.39 -15.17
N ALA A 123 14.68 14.28 -15.42
CA ALA A 123 14.91 13.39 -16.59
C ALA A 123 14.17 13.79 -17.88
#